data_AF-A0A9P5L7S0-F1
#
_entry.id   AF-A0A9P5L7S0-F1
#
_cell.length_a   1.000
_cell.length_b   1.000
_cell.length_c   1.000
_cell.angle_alpha   90.00
_cell.angle_beta   90.00
_cell.angle_gamma   90.00
#
_symmetry.space_group_name_H-M   'P 1'
#
loop_
_entity.id
_entity.type
_entity.pdbx_description
1 polymer ?
#
loop_
_entity_poly.entity_id
_entity_poly.type
_entity_poly.pdbx_seq_one_letter_code
_entity_poly.pdbx_strand_id
1 'polypeptide(L)'
;METRVVKVPNKGPLGHFQPGKGLAKLDHWEIQTEQKDALKILEDAAHDLKTKDTPVAFPTETVYGLGADATRTGSVKGIYSAKGRPSDNPLIIHVCDLHMLRQYMGVSDQANGDHDPIPSRYKTLIERFWPGPLTILIQNPEPSKLAPEVTAGLKTFGVRMPSSPLALTLIKLAGVPVAAPSANASTKPSPTTAQHVLDDLNGRIELILDGGQCDVGVESTVVDGLCDPPVILRPGGIGLDELRTCPGWENAVKAYKDQSEEGKAAPRAPGMKYKHYSPKARVVLYESSYEKGVSGVASSEIESANGTVNGAVTNGDRGTRRIGVIRTQRWKSGAGLRCGNLKPSPNDTQGGAEQNGMPYEIYEGELMNESGQLIGQVLDIDLGKDTEGIARGLFSALREFDRRGADTIFVDGIEDRIDIAAAVMNRLRKAASEIRA
;
A
#
# COMPACT_ATOMS: atom_id res chain seq x y z
N MET A 1 4.97 -10.63 -23.66
CA MET A 1 5.86 -9.63 -23.04
C MET A 1 6.49 -10.29 -21.83
N GLU A 2 7.79 -10.20 -21.64
CA GLU A 2 8.49 -10.78 -20.48
C GLU A 2 8.77 -9.69 -19.44
N THR A 3 8.46 -9.95 -18.17
CA THR A 3 8.69 -8.98 -17.08
C THR A 3 10.07 -9.21 -16.47
N ARG A 4 10.87 -8.14 -16.40
CA ARG A 4 12.22 -8.16 -15.84
C ARG A 4 12.27 -7.41 -14.51
N VAL A 5 12.80 -8.07 -13.49
CA VAL A 5 13.11 -7.47 -12.18
C VAL A 5 14.56 -7.02 -12.19
N VAL A 6 14.78 -5.71 -12.01
CA VAL A 6 16.10 -5.09 -12.03
C VAL A 6 16.41 -4.56 -10.65
N LYS A 7 17.38 -5.20 -9.97
CA LYS A 7 17.85 -4.75 -8.66
C LYS A 7 18.60 -3.42 -8.79
N VAL A 8 18.14 -2.41 -8.05
CA VAL A 8 18.77 -1.10 -7.98
C VAL A 8 19.77 -1.12 -6.81
N PRO A 9 21.08 -0.96 -7.05
CA PRO A 9 22.07 -0.96 -5.98
C PRO A 9 21.83 0.19 -4.99
N ASN A 10 21.83 -0.11 -3.69
CA ASN A 10 21.77 0.87 -2.62
C ASN A 10 23.13 0.96 -1.91
N LYS A 11 24.10 1.66 -2.50
CA LYS A 11 25.45 1.85 -1.92
C LYS A 11 25.66 3.26 -1.34
N GLY A 12 24.58 4.00 -1.12
CA GLY A 12 24.64 5.39 -0.64
C GLY A 12 23.45 6.22 -1.14
N PRO A 13 23.41 7.51 -0.74
CA PRO A 13 22.33 8.42 -1.15
C PRO A 13 22.31 8.62 -2.68
N LEU A 14 21.09 8.66 -3.24
CA LEU A 14 20.84 8.93 -4.67
C LEU A 14 20.65 10.42 -4.97
N GLY A 15 20.45 11.22 -3.92
CA GLY A 15 20.19 12.64 -4.04
C GLY A 15 19.85 13.25 -2.69
N HIS A 16 19.62 14.55 -2.69
CA HIS A 16 19.26 15.32 -1.51
C HIS A 16 18.47 16.57 -1.92
N PHE A 17 17.77 17.17 -0.96
CA PHE A 17 17.22 18.51 -1.15
C PHE A 17 18.25 19.58 -0.82
N GLN A 18 18.18 20.70 -1.54
CA GLN A 18 18.98 21.88 -1.21
C GLN A 18 18.66 22.40 0.22
N PRO A 19 19.64 22.93 0.96
CA PRO A 19 19.39 23.56 2.23
C PRO A 19 18.39 24.72 2.10
N GLY A 20 17.37 24.72 2.94
CA GLY A 20 16.32 25.74 2.95
C GLY A 20 15.58 25.78 4.27
N LYS A 21 14.73 26.80 4.46
CA LYS A 21 13.82 26.92 5.60
C LYS A 21 12.37 26.79 5.14
N GLY A 22 11.49 26.32 6.01
CA GLY A 22 10.08 26.16 5.65
C GLY A 22 9.90 25.20 4.49
N LEU A 23 9.08 25.59 3.52
CA LEU A 23 8.87 24.86 2.27
C LEU A 23 10.07 24.89 1.32
N ALA A 24 10.94 25.91 1.41
CA ALA A 24 12.06 26.06 0.47
C ALA A 24 13.04 24.87 0.53
N LYS A 25 13.07 24.16 1.68
CA LYS A 25 13.85 22.91 1.84
C LYS A 25 13.38 21.77 0.93
N LEU A 26 12.23 21.91 0.24
CA LEU A 26 11.64 20.90 -0.64
C LEU A 26 11.53 21.39 -2.09
N ASP A 27 12.10 22.56 -2.41
CA ASP A 27 11.92 23.19 -3.74
C ASP A 27 12.66 22.47 -4.85
N HIS A 28 13.83 21.90 -4.54
CA HIS A 28 14.68 21.26 -5.54
C HIS A 28 15.32 19.98 -4.99
N TRP A 29 15.00 18.86 -5.64
CA TRP A 29 15.72 17.59 -5.47
C TRP A 29 16.93 17.57 -6.41
N GLU A 30 18.11 17.34 -5.86
CA GLU A 30 19.37 17.22 -6.59
C GLU A 30 19.85 15.77 -6.60
N ILE A 31 20.16 15.27 -7.79
CA ILE A 31 20.68 13.92 -7.99
C ILE A 31 22.17 13.89 -7.69
N GLN A 32 22.60 12.91 -6.90
CA GLN A 32 24.00 12.64 -6.61
C GLN A 32 24.58 11.69 -7.65
N THR A 33 25.73 12.08 -8.24
CA THR A 33 26.29 11.42 -9.43
C THR A 33 27.21 10.24 -9.14
N GLU A 34 27.47 9.98 -7.86
CA GLU A 34 28.41 8.97 -7.39
C GLU A 34 27.88 7.54 -7.63
N GLN A 35 26.55 7.35 -7.60
CA GLN A 35 25.89 6.04 -7.74
C GLN A 35 25.63 5.68 -9.21
N LYS A 36 26.67 5.69 -10.05
CA LYS A 36 26.56 5.54 -11.53
C LYS A 36 25.75 4.33 -11.98
N ASP A 37 25.92 3.17 -11.33
CA ASP A 37 25.19 1.94 -11.69
C ASP A 37 23.68 2.08 -11.43
N ALA A 38 23.31 2.62 -10.27
CA ALA A 38 21.92 2.87 -9.92
C ALA A 38 21.31 3.94 -10.83
N LEU A 39 22.04 5.03 -11.09
CA LEU A 39 21.59 6.09 -11.98
C LEU A 39 21.32 5.61 -13.39
N LYS A 40 22.21 4.78 -13.96
CA LYS A 40 22.00 4.21 -15.30
C LYS A 40 20.69 3.42 -15.38
N ILE A 41 20.41 2.59 -14.37
CA ILE A 41 19.15 1.82 -14.29
C ILE A 41 17.94 2.77 -14.21
N LEU A 42 18.04 3.84 -13.42
CA LEU A 42 16.96 4.81 -13.26
C LEU A 42 16.78 5.69 -14.51
N GLU A 43 17.84 6.01 -15.24
CA GLU A 43 17.82 6.72 -16.51
C GLU A 43 17.10 5.90 -17.59
N ASP A 44 17.42 4.60 -17.69
CA ASP A 44 16.73 3.67 -18.60
C ASP A 44 15.23 3.58 -18.25
N ALA A 45 14.90 3.45 -16.95
CA ALA A 45 13.52 3.42 -16.49
C ALA A 45 12.78 4.75 -16.73
N ALA A 46 13.44 5.89 -16.53
CA ALA A 46 12.90 7.21 -16.81
C ALA A 46 12.68 7.43 -18.31
N HIS A 47 13.55 6.88 -19.16
CA HIS A 47 13.35 6.85 -20.61
C HIS A 47 12.11 6.04 -20.99
N ASP A 48 11.93 4.85 -20.40
CA ASP A 48 10.74 4.01 -20.61
C ASP A 48 9.46 4.74 -20.20
N LEU A 49 9.43 5.38 -19.02
CA LEU A 49 8.29 6.17 -18.55
C LEU A 49 7.88 7.28 -19.54
N LYS A 50 8.87 7.92 -20.19
CA LYS A 50 8.65 9.01 -21.14
C LYS A 50 8.23 8.55 -22.53
N THR A 51 8.69 7.37 -22.96
CA THR A 51 8.61 6.96 -24.37
C THR A 51 7.55 5.88 -24.61
N LYS A 52 7.29 5.02 -23.62
CA LYS A 52 6.36 3.90 -23.72
C LYS A 52 5.04 4.19 -23.01
N ASP A 53 4.02 3.41 -23.41
CA ASP A 53 2.73 3.39 -22.70
C ASP A 53 2.68 2.30 -21.61
N THR A 54 3.67 1.39 -21.57
CA THR A 54 3.80 0.37 -20.53
C THR A 54 4.35 0.97 -19.24
N PRO A 55 3.68 0.78 -18.10
CA PRO A 55 4.14 1.33 -16.83
C PRO A 55 5.37 0.61 -16.25
N VAL A 56 6.11 1.31 -15.40
CA VAL A 56 7.26 0.79 -14.64
C VAL A 56 6.88 0.67 -13.17
N ALA A 57 7.15 -0.48 -12.54
CA ALA A 57 6.95 -0.63 -11.10
C ALA A 57 8.19 -0.20 -10.32
N PHE A 58 8.01 0.53 -9.21
CA PHE A 58 9.11 1.04 -8.39
C PHE A 58 8.72 1.15 -6.89
N PRO A 59 9.67 1.03 -5.96
CA PRO A 59 9.39 1.13 -4.52
C PRO A 59 9.20 2.57 -4.06
N THR A 60 8.30 2.74 -3.09
CA THR A 60 8.22 3.93 -2.22
C THR A 60 8.46 3.51 -0.77
N GLU A 61 8.44 4.44 0.18
CA GLU A 61 8.42 4.11 1.61
C GLU A 61 7.11 3.40 2.03
N THR A 62 6.02 3.58 1.27
CA THR A 62 4.71 2.99 1.60
C THR A 62 4.52 1.60 1.01
N VAL A 63 4.34 1.54 -0.30
CA VAL A 63 4.10 0.35 -1.11
C VAL A 63 4.75 0.57 -2.47
N TYR A 64 4.95 -0.49 -3.25
CA TYR A 64 5.39 -0.37 -4.64
C TYR A 64 4.31 0.35 -5.47
N GLY A 65 4.73 1.33 -6.26
CA GLY A 65 3.90 2.08 -7.20
C GLY A 65 4.05 1.54 -8.63
N LEU A 66 2.97 1.60 -9.41
CA LEU A 66 2.98 1.30 -10.84
C LEU A 66 2.92 2.60 -11.64
N GLY A 67 4.10 3.11 -11.99
CA GLY A 67 4.29 4.44 -12.57
C GLY A 67 4.09 4.51 -14.06
N ALA A 68 3.47 5.60 -14.52
CA ALA A 68 3.51 6.05 -15.90
C ALA A 68 3.52 7.59 -15.93
N ASP A 69 3.96 8.18 -17.03
CA ASP A 69 3.88 9.65 -17.24
C ASP A 69 2.43 10.13 -17.09
N ALA A 70 2.18 10.99 -16.10
CA ALA A 70 0.84 11.49 -15.79
C ALA A 70 0.29 12.47 -16.83
N THR A 71 1.11 12.93 -17.77
CA THR A 71 0.74 13.89 -18.83
C THR A 71 0.30 13.19 -20.13
N ARG A 72 0.56 11.88 -20.24
CA ARG A 72 0.29 11.08 -21.45
C ARG A 72 -0.89 10.13 -21.25
N THR A 73 -1.97 10.34 -22.01
CA THR A 73 -3.16 9.46 -21.98
C THR A 73 -2.84 7.99 -22.26
N GLY A 74 -1.96 7.68 -23.22
CA GLY A 74 -1.56 6.30 -23.53
C GLY A 74 -0.91 5.61 -22.32
N SER A 75 0.07 6.28 -21.71
CA SER A 75 0.79 5.82 -20.53
C SER A 75 -0.13 5.63 -19.31
N VAL A 76 -1.05 6.57 -19.05
CA VAL A 76 -2.01 6.42 -17.94
C VAL A 76 -3.01 5.28 -18.20
N LYS A 77 -3.48 5.09 -19.44
CA LYS A 77 -4.29 3.91 -19.81
C LYS A 77 -3.54 2.60 -19.63
N GLY A 78 -2.22 2.59 -19.84
CA GLY A 78 -1.36 1.45 -19.57
C GLY A 78 -1.44 0.97 -18.12
N ILE A 79 -1.52 1.89 -17.15
CA ILE A 79 -1.72 1.57 -15.72
C ILE A 79 -3.04 0.83 -15.51
N TYR A 80 -4.14 1.38 -16.03
CA TYR A 80 -5.47 0.77 -15.87
C TYR A 80 -5.54 -0.62 -16.50
N SER A 81 -4.96 -0.78 -17.70
CA SER A 81 -4.91 -2.04 -18.44
C SER A 81 -4.09 -3.10 -17.70
N ALA A 82 -2.86 -2.78 -17.29
CA ALA A 82 -1.99 -3.72 -16.57
C ALA A 82 -2.64 -4.23 -15.26
N LYS A 83 -3.29 -3.34 -14.51
CA LYS A 83 -3.94 -3.68 -13.24
C LYS A 83 -5.31 -4.35 -13.39
N GLY A 84 -5.98 -4.18 -14.52
CA GLY A 84 -7.42 -4.45 -14.62
C GLY A 84 -8.24 -3.54 -13.70
N ARG A 85 -7.86 -2.26 -13.60
CA ARG A 85 -8.46 -1.27 -12.70
C ARG A 85 -9.59 -0.50 -13.43
N PRO A 86 -10.74 -0.23 -12.78
CA PRO A 86 -11.77 0.65 -13.32
C PRO A 86 -11.24 2.07 -13.59
N SER A 87 -11.59 2.65 -14.74
CA SER A 87 -11.13 3.98 -15.17
C SER A 87 -11.79 5.15 -14.43
N ASP A 88 -12.82 4.89 -13.61
CA ASP A 88 -13.49 5.89 -12.77
C ASP A 88 -12.77 6.13 -11.42
N ASN A 89 -11.65 5.43 -11.18
CA ASN A 89 -10.91 5.50 -9.92
C ASN A 89 -9.63 6.32 -10.09
N PRO A 90 -9.59 7.59 -9.64
CA PRO A 90 -8.51 8.53 -9.93
C PRO A 90 -7.15 8.03 -9.45
N LEU A 91 -6.07 8.58 -10.00
CA LEU A 91 -4.69 8.23 -9.65
C LEU A 91 -4.03 9.35 -8.85
N ILE A 92 -3.07 8.97 -8.00
CA ILE A 92 -2.19 9.92 -7.31
C ILE A 92 -0.97 10.13 -8.19
N ILE A 93 -0.64 11.39 -8.47
CA ILE A 93 0.62 11.76 -9.11
C ILE A 93 1.71 11.90 -8.05
N HIS A 94 2.93 11.53 -8.42
CA HIS A 94 4.12 11.68 -7.61
C HIS A 94 5.03 12.73 -8.23
N VAL A 95 5.56 13.61 -7.39
CA VAL A 95 6.49 14.68 -7.77
C VAL A 95 7.81 14.51 -7.03
N CYS A 96 8.91 14.97 -7.63
CA CYS A 96 10.23 14.93 -7.00
C CYS A 96 10.51 16.14 -6.09
N ASP A 97 9.88 17.28 -6.35
CA ASP A 97 10.11 18.53 -5.61
C ASP A 97 8.91 19.49 -5.75
N LEU A 98 8.89 20.56 -4.94
CA LEU A 98 7.80 21.55 -4.99
C LEU A 98 7.88 22.40 -6.25
N HIS A 99 9.06 22.59 -6.85
CA HIS A 99 9.17 23.25 -8.14
C HIS A 99 8.34 22.51 -9.20
N MET A 100 8.49 21.18 -9.31
CA MET A 100 7.68 20.36 -10.20
C MET A 100 6.19 20.48 -9.87
N LEU A 101 5.77 20.36 -8.60
CA LEU A 101 4.35 20.50 -8.23
C LEU A 101 3.75 21.82 -8.75
N ARG A 102 4.43 22.95 -8.50
CA ARG A 102 3.94 24.28 -8.89
C ARG A 102 3.73 24.41 -10.40
N GLN A 103 4.53 23.73 -11.23
CA GLN A 103 4.35 23.71 -12.69
C GLN A 103 3.00 23.11 -13.11
N TYR A 104 2.41 22.22 -12.31
CA TYR A 104 1.12 21.56 -12.58
C TYR A 104 -0.07 22.20 -11.85
N MET A 105 0.17 23.24 -11.04
CA MET A 105 -0.87 24.01 -10.35
C MET A 105 -1.36 25.24 -11.13
N GLY A 106 -0.90 25.44 -12.38
CA GLY A 106 -1.44 26.44 -13.30
C GLY A 106 -0.93 27.87 -13.09
N VAL A 107 0.20 28.08 -12.41
CA VAL A 107 0.82 29.40 -12.30
C VAL A 107 1.61 29.71 -13.57
N SER A 108 1.18 30.73 -14.32
CA SER A 108 1.98 31.35 -15.37
C SER A 108 3.12 32.15 -14.73
N ASP A 109 4.29 32.20 -15.40
CA ASP A 109 5.49 32.98 -15.05
C ASP A 109 5.28 34.51 -14.86
N GLN A 110 4.03 34.99 -14.76
CA GLN A 110 3.61 36.38 -14.68
C GLN A 110 2.98 36.78 -13.33
N ALA A 111 2.99 35.91 -12.32
CA ALA A 111 2.67 36.33 -10.96
C ALA A 111 3.89 37.05 -10.34
N ASN A 112 4.06 38.31 -10.72
CA ASN A 112 4.90 39.26 -9.99
C ASN A 112 4.35 39.42 -8.56
N GLY A 113 4.84 38.62 -7.62
CA GLY A 113 4.64 38.77 -6.18
C GLY A 113 4.30 37.46 -5.48
N ASP A 114 5.13 37.07 -4.50
CA ASP A 114 4.98 36.26 -3.26
C ASP A 114 3.88 35.17 -3.09
N HIS A 115 3.05 34.87 -4.08
CA HIS A 115 1.88 34.03 -3.93
C HIS A 115 2.16 32.60 -4.39
N ASP A 116 2.68 31.78 -3.48
CA ASP A 116 2.79 30.32 -3.66
C ASP A 116 1.38 29.73 -3.93
N PRO A 117 1.16 29.00 -5.04
CA PRO A 117 -0.17 28.44 -5.37
C PRO A 117 -0.62 27.36 -4.39
N ILE A 118 0.28 26.82 -3.57
CA ILE A 118 -0.05 25.86 -2.53
C ILE A 118 -0.91 26.54 -1.46
N PRO A 119 -2.17 26.10 -1.24
CA PRO A 119 -3.02 26.67 -0.20
C PRO A 119 -2.35 26.68 1.17
N SER A 120 -2.48 27.79 1.91
CA SER A 120 -1.76 28.01 3.18
C SER A 120 -1.91 26.87 4.19
N ARG A 121 -3.09 26.25 4.29
CA ARG A 121 -3.32 25.12 5.19
C ARG A 121 -2.57 23.85 4.83
N TYR A 122 -2.14 23.67 3.57
CA TYR A 122 -1.30 22.53 3.20
C TYR A 122 0.17 22.79 3.50
N LYS A 123 0.60 24.05 3.63
CA LYS A 123 2.01 24.39 3.85
C LYS A 123 2.56 23.74 5.12
N THR A 124 1.79 23.76 6.21
CA THR A 124 2.16 23.14 7.50
C THR A 124 2.25 21.63 7.41
N LEU A 125 1.34 20.99 6.67
CA LEU A 125 1.41 19.55 6.43
C LEU A 125 2.60 19.17 5.56
N ILE A 126 2.83 19.89 4.46
CA ILE A 126 3.93 19.64 3.53
C ILE A 126 5.27 19.80 4.27
N GLU A 127 5.44 20.89 5.03
CA GLU A 127 6.68 21.12 5.76
C GLU A 127 6.99 20.01 6.77
N ARG A 128 5.97 19.42 7.39
CA ARG A 128 6.13 18.38 8.40
C ARG A 128 6.24 16.97 7.81
N PHE A 129 5.42 16.66 6.81
CA PHE A 129 5.17 15.29 6.37
C PHE A 129 5.70 14.99 4.96
N TRP A 130 6.17 15.99 4.22
CA TRP A 130 6.86 15.78 2.95
C TRP A 130 8.38 15.97 3.05
N PRO A 131 9.15 15.13 2.35
CA PRO A 131 8.72 13.93 1.62
C PRO A 131 8.18 12.86 2.57
N GLY A 132 7.15 12.13 2.17
CA GLY A 132 6.57 11.10 3.04
C GLY A 132 5.16 10.61 2.69
N PRO A 133 4.52 9.86 3.61
CA PRO A 133 3.30 9.12 3.37
C PRO A 133 2.03 10.00 3.44
N LEU A 134 2.11 11.25 2.98
CA LEU A 134 0.98 12.17 2.85
C LEU A 134 0.61 12.38 1.38
N THR A 135 -0.68 12.32 1.07
CA THR A 135 -1.25 12.76 -0.19
C THR A 135 -2.25 13.88 0.07
N ILE A 136 -2.12 14.98 -0.66
CA ILE A 136 -3.05 16.13 -0.58
C ILE A 136 -3.86 16.23 -1.88
N LEU A 137 -5.10 16.71 -1.79
CA LEU A 137 -5.89 17.07 -2.97
C LEU A 137 -5.65 18.51 -3.39
N ILE A 138 -5.38 18.71 -4.68
CA ILE A 138 -5.14 20.01 -5.29
C ILE A 138 -6.16 20.26 -6.39
N GLN A 139 -6.56 21.52 -6.54
CA GLN A 139 -7.43 21.95 -7.64
C GLN A 139 -6.73 21.69 -8.99
N ASN A 140 -7.40 20.99 -9.90
CA ASN A 140 -6.90 20.78 -11.25
C ASN A 140 -7.10 22.08 -12.06
N PRO A 141 -6.04 22.66 -12.65
CA PRO A 141 -6.17 23.83 -13.52
C PRO A 141 -6.93 23.50 -14.80
N GLU A 142 -7.54 24.53 -15.40
CA GLU A 142 -8.18 24.44 -16.72
C GLU A 142 -7.50 25.46 -17.67
N PRO A 143 -6.84 25.01 -18.76
CA PRO A 143 -6.68 23.61 -19.18
C PRO A 143 -5.71 22.82 -18.29
N SER A 144 -6.01 21.54 -18.07
CA SER A 144 -5.13 20.65 -17.31
C SER A 144 -3.91 20.23 -18.13
N LYS A 145 -2.74 20.16 -17.48
CA LYS A 145 -1.52 19.55 -18.04
C LYS A 145 -1.46 18.02 -17.83
N LEU A 146 -2.38 17.47 -17.04
CA LEU A 146 -2.47 16.04 -16.75
C LEU A 146 -3.38 15.35 -17.76
N ALA A 147 -3.12 14.07 -18.04
CA ALA A 147 -4.03 13.26 -18.81
C ALA A 147 -5.40 13.16 -18.07
N PRO A 148 -6.55 13.23 -18.78
CA PRO A 148 -7.88 13.18 -18.16
C PRO A 148 -8.11 11.94 -17.30
N GLU A 149 -7.47 10.82 -17.66
CA GLU A 149 -7.55 9.56 -16.94
C GLU A 149 -6.89 9.59 -15.55
N VAL A 150 -6.05 10.59 -15.25
CA VAL A 150 -5.48 10.79 -13.91
C VAL A 150 -6.56 11.24 -12.93
N THR A 151 -7.36 12.22 -13.30
CA THR A 151 -8.40 12.78 -12.42
C THR A 151 -9.73 12.04 -12.54
N ALA A 152 -9.91 11.21 -13.57
CA ALA A 152 -11.16 10.51 -13.86
C ALA A 152 -12.36 11.47 -13.93
N GLY A 153 -12.15 12.68 -14.46
CA GLY A 153 -13.17 13.73 -14.58
C GLY A 153 -13.41 14.57 -13.32
N LEU A 154 -12.63 14.36 -12.25
CA LEU A 154 -12.68 15.20 -11.06
C LEU A 154 -12.03 16.57 -11.31
N LYS A 155 -12.53 17.57 -10.57
CA LYS A 155 -11.96 18.94 -10.54
C LYS A 155 -10.68 19.03 -9.71
N THR A 156 -10.27 17.94 -9.07
CA THR A 156 -9.09 17.87 -8.22
C THR A 156 -8.23 16.68 -8.63
N PHE A 157 -6.94 16.74 -8.30
CA PHE A 157 -6.02 15.61 -8.40
C PHE A 157 -5.31 15.39 -7.06
N GLY A 158 -4.99 14.12 -6.77
CA GLY A 158 -4.17 13.78 -5.61
C GLY A 158 -2.69 13.85 -5.96
N VAL A 159 -1.89 14.46 -5.09
CA VAL A 159 -0.43 14.54 -5.26
C VAL A 159 0.32 14.16 -4.00
N ARG A 160 1.49 13.57 -4.19
CA ARG A 160 2.42 13.15 -3.13
C ARG A 160 3.87 13.37 -3.53
N MET A 161 4.71 13.75 -2.57
CA MET A 161 6.16 13.67 -2.67
C MET A 161 6.64 12.48 -1.83
N PRO A 162 7.02 11.33 -2.44
CA PRO A 162 7.42 10.13 -1.69
C PRO A 162 8.77 10.35 -1.00
N SER A 163 8.99 9.77 0.18
CA SER A 163 10.30 9.85 0.87
C SER A 163 11.34 8.84 0.40
N SER A 164 11.04 8.06 -0.65
CA SER A 164 12.00 7.16 -1.29
C SER A 164 12.97 7.93 -2.20
N PRO A 165 14.29 7.97 -1.91
CA PRO A 165 15.27 8.62 -2.78
C PRO A 165 15.30 8.02 -4.19
N LEU A 166 15.02 6.72 -4.32
CA LEU A 166 14.89 6.04 -5.60
C LEU A 166 13.70 6.62 -6.40
N ALA A 167 12.53 6.74 -5.76
CA ALA A 167 11.36 7.32 -6.41
C ALA A 167 11.56 8.78 -6.79
N LEU A 168 12.11 9.61 -5.89
CA LEU A 168 12.41 11.02 -6.16
C LEU A 168 13.38 11.17 -7.34
N THR A 169 14.44 10.35 -7.38
CA THR A 169 15.43 10.36 -8.46
C THR A 169 14.84 9.89 -9.78
N LEU A 170 14.03 8.83 -9.78
CA LEU A 170 13.32 8.35 -10.98
C LEU A 170 12.41 9.43 -11.55
N ILE A 171 11.61 10.09 -10.71
CA ILE A 171 10.70 11.17 -11.12
C ILE A 171 11.50 12.36 -11.66
N LYS A 172 12.62 12.72 -11.01
CA LYS A 172 13.50 13.80 -11.45
C LYS A 172 14.11 13.52 -12.84
N LEU A 173 14.61 12.32 -13.08
CA LEU A 173 15.17 11.89 -14.38
C LEU A 173 14.10 11.79 -15.48
N ALA A 174 12.88 11.39 -15.10
CA ALA A 174 11.74 11.40 -16.01
C ALA A 174 11.38 12.84 -16.41
N GLY A 175 11.50 13.80 -15.48
CA GLY A 175 11.21 15.21 -15.74
C GLY A 175 9.71 15.51 -15.86
N VAL A 176 8.86 14.55 -15.48
CA VAL A 176 7.40 14.62 -15.51
C VAL A 176 6.83 14.01 -14.23
N PRO A 177 5.66 14.45 -13.75
CA PRO A 177 4.99 13.80 -12.63
C PRO A 177 4.57 12.40 -13.02
N VAL A 178 4.72 11.46 -12.10
CA VAL A 178 4.44 10.04 -12.35
C VAL A 178 3.13 9.65 -11.69
N ALA A 179 2.12 9.31 -12.46
CA ALA A 179 0.90 8.72 -11.94
C ALA A 179 1.21 7.30 -11.47
N ALA A 180 0.98 7.00 -10.19
CA ALA A 180 1.36 5.70 -9.63
C ALA A 180 0.37 5.23 -8.54
N PRO A 181 -0.63 4.40 -8.88
CA PRO A 181 -1.31 3.59 -7.87
C PRO A 181 -0.39 2.46 -7.38
N SER A 182 -0.82 1.72 -6.36
CA SER A 182 -0.11 0.50 -5.90
C SER A 182 0.12 -0.51 -7.04
N ALA A 183 1.23 -1.24 -7.05
CA ALA A 183 1.64 -2.11 -8.16
C ALA A 183 1.09 -3.55 -8.09
N ASN A 184 -0.15 -3.72 -7.65
CA ASN A 184 -0.85 -5.01 -7.57
C ASN A 184 -1.89 -5.18 -8.67
N ALA A 185 -2.31 -6.42 -8.96
CA ALA A 185 -3.54 -6.64 -9.70
C ALA A 185 -4.73 -6.08 -8.88
N SER A 186 -5.77 -5.54 -9.55
CA SER A 186 -6.94 -4.99 -8.85
C SER A 186 -7.49 -5.98 -7.82
N THR A 187 -8.04 -5.46 -6.72
CA THR A 187 -8.55 -6.19 -5.52
C THR A 187 -7.53 -6.90 -4.63
N LYS A 188 -6.35 -7.29 -5.13
CA LYS A 188 -5.31 -7.94 -4.29
C LYS A 188 -4.71 -6.99 -3.24
N PRO A 189 -4.08 -7.52 -2.16
CA PRO A 189 -3.30 -6.71 -1.20
C PRO A 189 -2.25 -5.83 -1.89
N SER A 190 -1.85 -4.70 -1.30
CA SER A 190 -0.80 -3.87 -1.91
C SER A 190 0.57 -4.57 -1.86
N PRO A 191 1.48 -4.33 -2.82
CA PRO A 191 2.80 -4.96 -2.83
C PRO A 191 3.81 -4.13 -2.05
N THR A 192 4.53 -4.77 -1.13
CA THR A 192 5.62 -4.16 -0.34
C THR A 192 7.03 -4.64 -0.75
N THR A 193 7.12 -5.51 -1.75
CA THR A 193 8.38 -6.07 -2.29
C THR A 193 8.26 -6.20 -3.81
N ALA A 194 9.39 -6.26 -4.51
CA ALA A 194 9.40 -6.50 -5.96
C ALA A 194 8.79 -7.86 -6.33
N GLN A 195 8.97 -8.88 -5.50
CA GLN A 195 8.37 -10.20 -5.70
C GLN A 195 6.83 -10.13 -5.70
N HIS A 196 6.24 -9.37 -4.77
CA HIS A 196 4.78 -9.17 -4.75
C HIS A 196 4.25 -8.53 -6.05
N VAL A 197 5.04 -7.64 -6.66
CA VAL A 197 4.70 -7.03 -7.96
C VAL A 197 4.80 -8.07 -9.07
N LEU A 198 5.87 -8.86 -9.09
CA LEU A 198 6.07 -9.92 -10.08
C LEU A 198 4.93 -10.94 -10.04
N ASP A 199 4.54 -11.42 -8.85
CA ASP A 199 3.45 -12.38 -8.67
C ASP A 199 2.11 -11.91 -9.25
N ASP A 200 1.91 -10.59 -9.32
CA ASP A 200 0.67 -9.98 -9.78
C ASP A 200 0.70 -9.53 -11.24
N LEU A 201 1.83 -8.98 -11.68
CA LEU A 201 1.94 -8.24 -12.93
C LEU A 201 2.94 -8.87 -13.93
N ASN A 202 3.46 -10.06 -13.65
CA ASN A 202 4.28 -10.79 -14.61
C ASN A 202 3.53 -10.97 -15.95
N GLY A 203 4.23 -10.64 -17.04
CA GLY A 203 3.70 -10.63 -18.40
C GLY A 203 2.79 -9.44 -18.74
N ARG A 204 2.49 -8.56 -17.77
CA ARG A 204 1.64 -7.36 -17.96
C ARG A 204 2.42 -6.05 -17.97
N ILE A 205 3.62 -6.02 -17.38
CA ILE A 205 4.53 -4.86 -17.31
C ILE A 205 5.94 -5.29 -17.68
N GLU A 206 6.75 -4.38 -18.26
CA GLU A 206 8.07 -4.76 -18.75
C GLU A 206 9.10 -4.75 -17.63
N LEU A 207 9.01 -3.77 -16.72
CA LEU A 207 10.08 -3.45 -15.78
C LEU A 207 9.56 -3.32 -14.34
N ILE A 208 10.26 -4.00 -13.44
CA ILE A 208 10.14 -3.82 -11.98
C ILE A 208 11.51 -3.39 -11.47
N LEU A 209 11.60 -2.21 -10.88
CA LEU A 209 12.76 -1.77 -10.13
C LEU A 209 12.70 -2.36 -8.72
N ASP A 210 13.67 -3.19 -8.36
CA ASP A 210 13.79 -3.76 -7.02
C ASP A 210 14.75 -2.92 -6.18
N GLY A 211 14.18 -2.11 -5.29
CA GLY A 211 14.92 -1.34 -4.28
C GLY A 211 14.76 -1.90 -2.86
N GLY A 212 14.32 -3.15 -2.71
CA GLY A 212 14.07 -3.78 -1.41
C GLY A 212 12.64 -3.59 -0.89
N GLN A 213 12.47 -3.87 0.40
CA GLN A 213 11.18 -3.83 1.08
C GLN A 213 10.76 -2.39 1.42
N CYS A 214 9.45 -2.10 1.37
CA CYS A 214 8.90 -0.82 1.84
C CYS A 214 8.86 -0.74 3.38
N ASP A 215 9.11 0.45 3.93
CA ASP A 215 9.23 0.66 5.38
C ASP A 215 7.88 0.71 6.11
N VAL A 216 6.89 1.41 5.56
CA VAL A 216 5.60 1.68 6.23
C VAL A 216 4.60 0.53 6.04
N GLY A 217 4.56 -0.08 4.84
CA GLY A 217 3.70 -1.21 4.51
C GLY A 217 2.21 -0.93 4.34
N VAL A 218 1.74 0.28 4.64
CA VAL A 218 0.39 0.77 4.29
C VAL A 218 0.49 1.99 3.37
N GLU A 219 -0.57 2.29 2.62
CA GLU A 219 -0.54 3.44 1.71
C GLU A 219 -0.53 4.79 2.42
N SER A 220 -0.26 5.85 1.66
CA SER A 220 -0.32 7.23 2.16
C SER A 220 -1.70 7.61 2.70
N THR A 221 -1.69 8.45 3.74
CA THR A 221 -2.89 9.16 4.20
C THR A 221 -3.30 10.15 3.13
N VAL A 222 -4.57 10.12 2.71
CA VAL A 222 -5.11 11.06 1.71
C VAL A 222 -6.01 12.06 2.40
N VAL A 223 -5.70 13.34 2.24
CA VAL A 223 -6.42 14.44 2.88
C VAL A 223 -6.96 15.44 1.87
N ASP A 224 -8.13 15.97 2.17
CA ASP A 224 -8.75 17.09 1.47
C ASP A 224 -8.87 18.29 2.40
N GLY A 225 -7.98 19.24 2.17
CA GLY A 225 -7.99 20.56 2.77
C GLY A 225 -8.71 21.62 1.91
N LEU A 226 -9.32 21.27 0.79
CA LEU A 226 -10.10 22.23 -0.01
C LEU A 226 -11.52 22.44 0.55
N CYS A 227 -11.96 21.61 1.50
CA CYS A 227 -13.22 21.74 2.22
C CYS A 227 -13.03 22.18 3.68
N ASP A 228 -14.11 22.64 4.31
CA ASP A 228 -14.14 22.98 5.74
C ASP A 228 -15.32 22.28 6.44
N PRO A 229 -15.09 21.48 7.51
CA PRO A 229 -13.77 21.11 8.05
C PRO A 229 -12.93 20.30 7.04
N PRO A 230 -11.59 20.29 7.16
CA PRO A 230 -10.74 19.44 6.34
C PRO A 230 -10.97 17.96 6.66
N VAL A 231 -10.78 17.09 5.66
CA VAL A 231 -11.21 15.70 5.73
C VAL A 231 -10.08 14.73 5.41
N ILE A 232 -9.98 13.65 6.18
CA ILE A 232 -9.19 12.46 5.81
C ILE A 232 -10.06 11.55 4.96
N LEU A 233 -9.75 11.48 3.67
CA LEU A 233 -10.43 10.62 2.71
C LEU A 233 -9.96 9.17 2.80
N ARG A 234 -8.68 8.96 3.15
CA ARG A 234 -8.10 7.63 3.34
C ARG A 234 -7.11 7.61 4.49
N PRO A 235 -7.32 6.80 5.53
CA PRO A 235 -6.29 6.51 6.54
C PRO A 235 -5.07 5.82 5.93
N GLY A 236 -3.90 6.15 6.45
CA GLY A 236 -2.60 5.65 5.97
C GLY A 236 -1.50 5.90 6.99
N GLY A 237 -0.26 6.11 6.53
CA GLY A 237 0.92 6.27 7.39
C GLY A 237 0.93 7.50 8.32
N ILE A 238 0.00 8.45 8.18
CA ILE A 238 -0.12 9.64 9.05
C ILE A 238 -1.50 9.67 9.68
N GLY A 239 -1.49 10.02 10.96
CA GLY A 239 -2.64 9.97 11.83
C GLY A 239 -3.57 11.17 11.87
N LEU A 240 -4.81 10.97 12.32
CA LEU A 240 -5.74 12.06 12.53
C LEU A 240 -5.29 12.98 13.66
N ASP A 241 -4.84 12.42 14.78
CA ASP A 241 -4.42 13.23 15.92
C ASP A 241 -3.14 13.97 15.57
N GLU A 242 -2.26 13.33 14.81
CA GLU A 242 -1.06 13.98 14.30
C GLU A 242 -1.39 15.14 13.34
N LEU A 243 -2.31 14.95 12.40
CA LEU A 243 -2.77 16.01 11.49
C LEU A 243 -3.38 17.19 12.25
N ARG A 244 -4.16 16.93 13.31
CA ARG A 244 -4.82 17.98 14.12
C ARG A 244 -3.85 18.86 14.89
N THR A 245 -2.59 18.43 15.06
CA THR A 245 -1.55 19.29 15.64
C THR A 245 -1.02 20.35 14.66
N CYS A 246 -1.36 20.26 13.38
CA CYS A 246 -0.94 21.23 12.37
C CYS A 246 -1.94 22.40 12.25
N PRO A 247 -1.46 23.65 12.13
CA PRO A 247 -2.34 24.81 11.94
C PRO A 247 -3.26 24.66 10.72
N GLY A 248 -4.56 24.91 10.92
CA GLY A 248 -5.60 24.81 9.90
C GLY A 248 -6.22 23.41 9.73
N TRP A 249 -5.83 22.45 10.58
CA TRP A 249 -6.30 21.06 10.61
C TRP A 249 -6.88 20.63 11.96
N GLU A 250 -7.04 21.55 12.91
CA GLU A 250 -7.44 21.29 14.30
C GLU A 250 -8.82 20.62 14.39
N ASN A 251 -9.73 21.00 13.48
CA ASN A 251 -11.07 20.43 13.36
C ASN A 251 -11.18 19.33 12.29
N ALA A 252 -10.05 18.77 11.82
CA ALA A 252 -10.06 17.73 10.79
C ALA A 252 -10.91 16.53 11.23
N VAL A 253 -11.60 15.91 10.28
CA VAL A 253 -12.47 14.75 10.52
C VAL A 253 -12.14 13.62 9.55
N LYS A 254 -12.47 12.38 9.94
CA LYS A 254 -12.47 11.25 9.00
C LYS A 254 -13.70 11.38 8.09
N ALA A 255 -13.55 11.11 6.80
CA ALA A 255 -14.70 10.96 5.91
C ALA A 255 -15.54 9.79 6.44
N TYR A 256 -16.68 10.08 7.07
CA TYR A 256 -17.64 9.04 7.44
C TYR A 256 -18.21 8.47 6.17
N LYS A 257 -18.08 7.13 5.99
CA LYS A 257 -18.66 6.30 4.93
C LYS A 257 -19.34 7.15 3.85
N ASP A 258 -18.55 7.70 2.94
CA ASP A 258 -19.11 8.43 1.81
C ASP A 258 -20.14 7.49 1.18
N GLN A 259 -21.30 8.01 0.75
CA GLN A 259 -22.32 7.27 -0.01
C GLN A 259 -21.74 6.61 -1.29
N SER A 260 -20.46 6.81 -1.59
CA SER A 260 -19.66 6.06 -2.55
C SER A 260 -19.37 4.61 -2.15
N GLU A 261 -19.35 4.24 -0.86
CA GLU A 261 -19.26 2.83 -0.43
C GLU A 261 -20.57 2.07 -0.73
N GLU A 262 -21.70 2.77 -0.87
CA GLU A 262 -22.99 2.23 -1.36
C GLU A 262 -23.09 2.23 -2.91
N GLY A 263 -21.99 2.51 -3.61
CA GLY A 263 -21.84 2.24 -5.05
C GLY A 263 -22.40 3.28 -6.02
N LYS A 264 -23.05 4.36 -5.56
CA LYS A 264 -23.72 5.33 -6.45
C LYS A 264 -22.88 6.54 -6.89
N ALA A 265 -21.83 6.92 -6.14
CA ALA A 265 -21.00 8.09 -6.44
C ALA A 265 -19.56 7.73 -6.87
N ALA A 266 -18.95 8.55 -7.72
CA ALA A 266 -17.54 8.42 -8.11
C ALA A 266 -16.61 8.72 -6.91
N PRO A 267 -15.53 7.94 -6.69
CA PRO A 267 -14.63 8.16 -5.56
C PRO A 267 -13.80 9.44 -5.74
N ARG A 268 -13.69 10.26 -4.69
CA ARG A 268 -12.85 11.49 -4.69
C ARG A 268 -11.35 11.18 -4.62
N ALA A 269 -10.99 10.02 -4.10
CA ALA A 269 -9.61 9.55 -3.94
C ALA A 269 -9.53 8.01 -4.09
N PRO A 270 -8.35 7.46 -4.40
CA PRO A 270 -8.17 6.01 -4.43
C PRO A 270 -8.50 5.35 -3.08
N GLY A 271 -9.08 4.15 -3.10
CA GLY A 271 -9.32 3.36 -1.88
C GLY A 271 -10.69 3.56 -1.22
N MET A 272 -11.58 4.34 -1.82
CA MET A 272 -12.90 4.68 -1.26
C MET A 272 -14.02 3.72 -1.69
N LYS A 273 -14.17 3.41 -2.98
CA LYS A 273 -15.37 2.72 -3.51
C LYS A 273 -15.29 1.20 -3.59
N TYR A 274 -14.14 0.65 -3.99
CA TYR A 274 -14.03 -0.78 -4.35
C TYR A 274 -13.50 -1.62 -3.18
N LYS A 275 -13.87 -2.92 -3.14
CA LYS A 275 -13.27 -3.88 -2.20
C LYS A 275 -11.78 -4.02 -2.55
N HIS A 276 -10.95 -3.32 -1.80
CA HIS A 276 -9.51 -3.38 -1.90
C HIS A 276 -8.98 -4.33 -0.83
N TYR A 277 -7.85 -4.99 -1.10
CA TYR A 277 -7.06 -5.74 -0.10
C TYR A 277 -7.57 -7.12 0.30
N SER A 278 -8.44 -7.75 -0.49
CA SER A 278 -8.91 -9.11 -0.18
C SER A 278 -7.95 -10.15 -0.76
N PRO A 279 -7.32 -10.99 0.09
CA PRO A 279 -6.67 -12.21 -0.39
C PRO A 279 -7.70 -13.18 -0.99
N LYS A 280 -7.23 -14.22 -1.68
CA LYS A 280 -8.10 -15.32 -2.15
C LYS A 280 -8.65 -16.11 -0.96
N ALA A 281 -7.83 -16.31 0.06
CA ALA A 281 -8.24 -16.95 1.29
C ALA A 281 -9.36 -16.18 2.01
N ARG A 282 -10.25 -16.89 2.69
CA ARG A 282 -11.26 -16.28 3.55
C ARG A 282 -10.59 -15.64 4.76
N VAL A 283 -10.76 -14.34 4.98
CA VAL A 283 -10.20 -13.66 6.17
C VAL A 283 -11.24 -13.52 7.27
N VAL A 284 -10.89 -13.95 8.48
CA VAL A 284 -11.68 -13.75 9.71
C VAL A 284 -10.89 -12.87 10.66
N LEU A 285 -11.38 -11.65 10.87
CA LEU A 285 -10.77 -10.67 11.77
C LEU A 285 -11.35 -10.79 13.17
N TYR A 286 -10.49 -10.91 14.17
CA TYR A 286 -10.88 -10.85 15.58
C TYR A 286 -10.51 -9.47 16.13
N GLU A 287 -11.50 -8.59 16.31
CA GLU A 287 -11.25 -7.27 16.89
C GLU A 287 -10.69 -7.40 18.31
N SER A 288 -9.92 -6.40 18.73
CA SER A 288 -9.33 -6.36 20.07
C SER A 288 -10.42 -6.35 21.17
N SER A 289 -11.60 -5.79 20.86
CA SER A 289 -12.78 -5.77 21.74
C SER A 289 -13.44 -7.13 21.94
N TYR A 290 -13.20 -8.10 21.07
CA TYR A 290 -13.89 -9.38 21.12
C TYR A 290 -13.34 -10.28 22.24
N GLU A 291 -13.98 -10.23 23.41
CA GLU A 291 -13.52 -10.93 24.63
C GLU A 291 -13.39 -12.44 24.47
N LYS A 292 -14.30 -13.07 23.72
CA LYS A 292 -14.26 -14.53 23.47
C LYS A 292 -13.08 -14.96 22.60
N GLY A 293 -12.42 -14.01 21.94
CA GLY A 293 -11.26 -14.22 21.08
C GLY A 293 -9.91 -14.11 21.77
N VAL A 294 -9.86 -13.79 23.07
CA VAL A 294 -8.60 -13.49 23.77
C VAL A 294 -7.64 -14.68 23.77
N SER A 295 -8.16 -15.90 23.93
CA SER A 295 -7.34 -17.12 23.96
C SER A 295 -6.99 -17.68 22.57
N GLY A 296 -7.50 -17.08 21.49
CA GLY A 296 -7.30 -17.60 20.14
C GLY A 296 -8.59 -17.83 19.36
N VAL A 297 -8.47 -18.64 18.31
CA VAL A 297 -9.54 -19.05 17.41
C VAL A 297 -10.43 -20.10 18.10
N ALA A 298 -11.74 -19.91 18.05
CA ALA A 298 -12.68 -20.88 18.63
C ALA A 298 -12.70 -22.19 17.82
N SER A 299 -12.72 -23.34 18.49
CA SER A 299 -12.68 -24.66 17.83
C SER A 299 -13.91 -24.89 16.91
N SER A 300 -15.07 -24.35 17.27
CA SER A 300 -16.28 -24.37 16.43
C SER A 300 -16.13 -23.58 15.12
N GLU A 301 -15.21 -22.63 15.03
CA GLU A 301 -14.94 -21.90 13.79
C GLU A 301 -14.11 -22.71 12.80
N ILE A 302 -13.28 -23.63 13.31
CA ILE A 302 -12.60 -24.62 12.48
C ILE A 302 -13.60 -25.62 11.91
N GLU A 303 -14.59 -26.03 12.71
CA GLU A 303 -15.65 -26.96 12.30
C GLU A 303 -16.67 -26.34 11.32
N SER A 304 -17.04 -25.07 11.52
CA SER A 304 -17.92 -24.37 10.57
C SER A 304 -17.21 -24.02 9.27
N ALA A 305 -15.92 -23.67 9.34
CA ALA A 305 -15.06 -23.65 8.16
C ALA A 305 -15.03 -25.03 7.47
N ASN A 306 -15.11 -26.14 8.23
CA ASN A 306 -15.23 -27.50 7.70
C ASN A 306 -16.51 -27.77 6.88
N GLY A 307 -17.61 -27.10 7.17
CA GLY A 307 -18.94 -27.40 6.60
C GLY A 307 -19.36 -26.66 5.33
N THR A 308 -18.63 -25.65 4.86
CA THR A 308 -19.03 -24.84 3.68
C THR A 308 -17.98 -24.86 2.58
N VAL A 309 -17.94 -25.95 1.81
CA VAL A 309 -17.46 -25.95 0.42
C VAL A 309 -18.67 -26.30 -0.43
N ASN A 310 -19.09 -25.37 -1.29
CA ASN A 310 -20.21 -25.44 -2.23
C ASN A 310 -20.72 -26.85 -2.56
N GLY A 311 -21.77 -27.30 -1.87
CA GLY A 311 -22.80 -28.25 -2.37
C GLY A 311 -22.36 -29.58 -3.01
N ALA A 312 -21.10 -29.93 -3.03
CA ALA A 312 -20.57 -31.13 -3.65
C ALA A 312 -19.76 -31.90 -2.62
N VAL A 313 -20.37 -32.99 -2.15
CA VAL A 313 -19.64 -34.07 -1.47
C VAL A 313 -18.75 -34.71 -2.52
N THR A 314 -17.53 -34.20 -2.70
CA THR A 314 -16.51 -34.90 -3.48
C THR A 314 -15.88 -35.97 -2.59
N ASN A 315 -16.41 -37.19 -2.70
CA ASN A 315 -15.65 -38.38 -2.41
C ASN A 315 -14.44 -38.40 -3.36
N GLY A 316 -13.24 -38.16 -2.83
CA GLY A 316 -11.98 -38.31 -3.57
C GLY A 316 -11.26 -37.00 -3.83
N ASP A 317 -10.73 -36.40 -2.76
CA ASP A 317 -9.34 -35.94 -2.60
C ASP A 317 -9.36 -34.90 -1.45
N ARG A 318 -9.28 -35.36 -0.20
CA ARG A 318 -9.21 -34.46 0.97
C ARG A 318 -7.81 -33.86 0.98
N GLY A 319 -7.56 -32.87 0.12
CA GLY A 319 -6.42 -31.98 0.27
C GLY A 319 -6.38 -31.49 1.72
N THR A 320 -5.23 -31.63 2.37
CA THR A 320 -5.02 -31.15 3.73
C THR A 320 -5.26 -29.64 3.76
N ARG A 321 -6.38 -29.22 4.36
CA ARG A 321 -6.74 -27.80 4.49
C ARG A 321 -5.61 -27.01 5.13
N ARG A 322 -5.44 -25.76 4.73
CA ARG A 322 -4.41 -24.87 5.27
C ARG A 322 -5.06 -23.68 5.94
N ILE A 323 -4.85 -23.59 7.25
CA ILE A 323 -5.31 -22.47 8.08
C ILE A 323 -4.15 -21.52 8.32
N GLY A 324 -4.28 -20.27 7.90
CA GLY A 324 -3.36 -19.20 8.23
C GLY A 324 -3.74 -18.53 9.56
N VAL A 325 -2.75 -18.21 10.37
CA VAL A 325 -2.91 -17.43 11.61
C VAL A 325 -1.93 -16.26 11.56
N ILE A 326 -2.45 -15.04 11.56
CA ILE A 326 -1.66 -13.82 11.77
C ILE A 326 -1.84 -13.39 13.21
N ARG A 327 -0.77 -13.46 14.00
CA ARG A 327 -0.75 -13.03 15.41
C ARG A 327 -0.13 -11.66 15.54
N THR A 328 -0.64 -10.90 16.51
CA THR A 328 -0.16 -9.56 16.84
C THR A 328 0.10 -9.44 18.35
N GLN A 329 -0.87 -8.93 19.11
CA GLN A 329 -0.68 -8.56 20.51
C GLN A 329 -1.18 -9.62 21.51
N ARG A 330 -2.30 -10.30 21.22
CA ARG A 330 -3.00 -11.16 22.19
C ARG A 330 -2.65 -12.64 22.00
N TRP A 331 -2.60 -13.11 20.75
CA TRP A 331 -2.50 -14.53 20.46
C TRP A 331 -1.07 -15.08 20.64
N LYS A 332 -0.99 -16.18 21.39
CA LYS A 332 0.21 -17.04 21.45
C LYS A 332 0.30 -17.92 20.21
N SER A 333 1.48 -18.51 19.97
CA SER A 333 1.73 -19.42 18.85
C SER A 333 0.63 -20.47 18.68
N GLY A 334 0.11 -20.59 17.45
CA GLY A 334 -1.02 -21.46 17.11
C GLY A 334 -2.40 -20.90 17.44
N ALA A 335 -2.49 -19.74 18.09
CA ALA A 335 -3.74 -19.05 18.44
C ALA A 335 -4.82 -19.97 19.04
N GLY A 336 -4.43 -20.79 20.03
CA GLY A 336 -5.35 -21.69 20.73
C GLY A 336 -5.77 -22.93 19.92
N LEU A 337 -5.31 -23.07 18.68
CA LEU A 337 -5.56 -24.25 17.86
C LEU A 337 -4.77 -25.46 18.38
N ARG A 338 -5.35 -26.64 18.22
CA ARG A 338 -4.68 -27.92 18.46
C ARG A 338 -3.78 -28.26 17.29
N CYS A 339 -2.73 -27.47 17.11
CA CYS A 339 -1.62 -27.80 16.25
C CYS A 339 -0.48 -28.32 17.10
N GLY A 340 0.16 -29.43 16.72
CA GLY A 340 1.34 -29.95 17.43
C GLY A 340 2.48 -28.92 17.50
N ASN A 341 3.68 -29.31 17.93
CA ASN A 341 4.81 -28.36 17.99
C ASN A 341 5.07 -27.72 16.63
N LEU A 342 4.72 -26.43 16.51
CA LEU A 342 4.95 -25.60 15.34
C LEU A 342 6.45 -25.50 15.07
N LYS A 343 6.86 -25.74 13.83
CA LYS A 343 8.27 -25.70 13.41
C LYS A 343 8.48 -24.63 12.35
N PRO A 344 9.65 -23.96 12.33
CA PRO A 344 9.98 -23.05 11.23
C PRO A 344 9.83 -23.75 9.87
N SER A 345 9.25 -23.04 8.90
CA SER A 345 9.04 -23.61 7.57
C SER A 345 10.37 -23.93 6.89
N PRO A 346 10.53 -25.13 6.27
CA PRO A 346 11.79 -25.55 5.64
C PRO A 346 12.29 -24.59 4.55
N ASN A 347 11.38 -23.90 3.85
CA ASN A 347 11.73 -22.98 2.76
C ASN A 347 12.30 -21.63 3.23
N ASP A 348 12.22 -21.31 4.52
CA ASP A 348 12.81 -20.09 5.09
C ASP A 348 14.21 -20.34 5.70
N THR A 349 14.61 -21.60 5.88
CA THR A 349 15.93 -21.95 6.46
C THR A 349 17.09 -21.92 5.46
N GLN A 350 16.83 -21.87 4.15
CA GLN A 350 17.88 -21.72 3.13
C GLN A 350 18.23 -20.26 2.76
N GLY A 351 17.68 -19.27 3.48
CA GLY A 351 18.06 -17.87 3.29
C GLY A 351 17.75 -16.90 4.44
N GLY A 352 17.01 -17.34 5.46
CA GLY A 352 16.55 -16.45 6.54
C GLY A 352 15.57 -15.39 6.04
N ALA A 353 14.87 -14.74 6.99
CA ALA A 353 14.00 -13.60 6.72
C ALA A 353 14.72 -12.48 5.93
N GLU A 354 16.06 -12.38 6.07
CA GLU A 354 16.92 -11.39 5.40
C GLU A 354 17.09 -11.61 3.89
N GLN A 355 17.11 -12.85 3.37
CA GLN A 355 17.27 -13.07 1.92
C GLN A 355 15.94 -13.00 1.13
N ASN A 356 14.82 -13.35 1.77
CA ASN A 356 13.49 -13.27 1.14
C ASN A 356 12.82 -11.89 1.31
N GLY A 357 13.42 -10.97 2.10
CA GLY A 357 12.88 -9.63 2.33
C GLY A 357 11.54 -9.63 3.08
N MET A 358 11.28 -10.67 3.87
CA MET A 358 10.04 -10.83 4.64
C MET A 358 10.29 -10.38 6.08
N PRO A 359 9.39 -9.61 6.70
CA PRO A 359 9.64 -9.02 8.02
C PRO A 359 9.32 -9.98 9.19
N TYR A 360 9.07 -11.26 8.91
CA TYR A 360 8.65 -12.27 9.88
C TYR A 360 9.10 -13.67 9.46
N GLU A 361 9.06 -14.60 10.42
CA GLU A 361 9.22 -16.04 10.20
C GLU A 361 7.86 -16.72 10.10
N ILE A 362 7.82 -17.86 9.41
CA ILE A 362 6.61 -18.66 9.21
C ILE A 362 6.79 -20.01 9.89
N TYR A 363 5.82 -20.38 10.71
CA TYR A 363 5.80 -21.64 11.43
C TYR A 363 4.69 -22.54 10.87
N GLU A 364 4.95 -23.84 10.81
CA GLU A 364 4.01 -24.83 10.27
C GLU A 364 3.76 -25.96 11.25
N GLY A 365 2.54 -26.51 11.24
CA GLY A 365 2.18 -27.67 12.05
C GLY A 365 0.93 -28.38 11.59
N GLU A 366 0.73 -29.58 12.11
CA GLU A 366 -0.45 -30.40 11.83
C GLU A 366 -1.64 -29.96 12.68
N LEU A 367 -2.77 -29.66 12.06
CA LEU A 367 -4.01 -29.27 12.73
C LEU A 367 -4.85 -30.50 13.11
N MET A 368 -5.23 -30.59 14.38
CA MET A 368 -6.05 -31.68 14.93
C MET A 368 -7.42 -31.17 15.39
N ASN A 369 -8.44 -32.02 15.30
CA ASN A 369 -9.75 -31.75 15.91
C ASN A 369 -9.78 -32.11 17.41
N GLU A 370 -10.92 -31.94 18.08
CA GLU A 370 -11.06 -32.26 19.51
C GLU A 370 -10.79 -33.73 19.85
N SER A 371 -11.10 -34.65 18.91
CA SER A 371 -10.82 -36.09 19.03
C SER A 371 -9.37 -36.48 18.74
N GLY A 372 -8.50 -35.53 18.38
CA GLY A 372 -7.10 -35.79 18.06
C GLY A 372 -6.86 -36.29 16.63
N GLN A 373 -7.87 -36.25 15.76
CA GLN A 373 -7.74 -36.62 14.35
C GLN A 373 -7.12 -35.47 13.56
N LEU A 374 -6.16 -35.78 12.68
CA LEU A 374 -5.59 -34.83 11.73
C LEU A 374 -6.66 -34.32 10.76
N ILE A 375 -6.83 -33.01 10.69
CA ILE A 375 -7.82 -32.33 9.84
C ILE A 375 -7.21 -31.29 8.88
N GLY A 376 -5.93 -30.97 9.01
CA GLY A 376 -5.26 -30.01 8.12
C GLY A 376 -3.87 -29.61 8.58
N GLN A 377 -3.43 -28.44 8.13
CA GLN A 377 -2.18 -27.78 8.48
C GLN A 377 -2.45 -26.36 8.97
N VAL A 378 -1.64 -25.90 9.92
CA VAL A 378 -1.60 -24.50 10.36
C VAL A 378 -0.32 -23.86 9.83
N LEU A 379 -0.46 -22.64 9.32
CA LEU A 379 0.62 -21.71 9.02
C LEU A 379 0.48 -20.54 9.99
N ASP A 380 1.48 -20.30 10.83
CA ASP A 380 1.47 -19.28 11.89
C ASP A 380 2.53 -18.21 11.60
N ILE A 381 2.11 -16.95 11.58
CA ILE A 381 2.97 -15.77 11.42
C ILE A 381 2.80 -14.88 12.65
N ASP A 382 3.93 -14.50 13.26
CA ASP A 382 3.99 -13.47 14.29
C ASP A 382 4.42 -12.14 13.68
N LEU A 383 3.55 -11.13 13.68
CA LEU A 383 3.92 -9.78 13.26
C LEU A 383 4.47 -8.93 14.41
N GLY A 384 4.54 -9.49 15.62
CA GLY A 384 4.96 -8.79 16.83
C GLY A 384 3.86 -7.87 17.37
N LYS A 385 4.25 -7.10 18.39
CA LYS A 385 3.34 -6.22 19.15
C LYS A 385 3.38 -4.76 18.71
N ASP A 386 4.46 -4.39 18.03
CA ASP A 386 4.69 -3.03 17.56
C ASP A 386 3.81 -2.71 16.34
N THR A 387 3.17 -1.55 16.37
CA THR A 387 2.17 -1.18 15.34
C THR A 387 2.82 -0.95 13.98
N GLU A 388 4.03 -0.39 13.94
CA GLU A 388 4.77 -0.17 12.68
C GLU A 388 5.23 -1.50 12.09
N GLY A 389 5.75 -2.42 12.93
CA GLY A 389 6.05 -3.79 12.54
C GLY A 389 4.85 -4.53 11.95
N ILE A 390 3.68 -4.41 12.59
CA ILE A 390 2.44 -5.00 12.09
C ILE A 390 2.03 -4.38 10.74
N ALA A 391 2.08 -3.05 10.61
CA ALA A 391 1.75 -2.38 9.35
C ALA A 391 2.66 -2.82 8.20
N ARG A 392 3.97 -2.92 8.46
CA ARG A 392 4.98 -3.38 7.51
C ARG A 392 4.76 -4.84 7.07
N GLY A 393 4.41 -5.72 8.01
CA GLY A 393 4.27 -7.15 7.77
C GLY A 393 2.90 -7.59 7.27
N LEU A 394 1.83 -6.83 7.51
CA LEU A 394 0.46 -7.29 7.28
C LEU A 394 0.18 -7.73 5.82
N PHE A 395 0.44 -6.86 4.84
CA PHE A 395 0.15 -7.23 3.44
C PHE A 395 1.03 -8.36 2.93
N SER A 396 2.27 -8.41 3.40
CA SER A 396 3.18 -9.51 3.12
C SER A 396 2.61 -10.82 3.67
N ALA A 397 2.13 -10.85 4.92
CA ALA A 397 1.57 -12.04 5.56
C ALA A 397 0.30 -12.54 4.84
N LEU A 398 -0.59 -11.63 4.46
CA LEU A 398 -1.79 -11.98 3.68
C LEU A 398 -1.43 -12.58 2.32
N ARG A 399 -0.44 -11.99 1.61
CA ARG A 399 0.04 -12.50 0.32
C ARG A 399 0.73 -13.85 0.45
N GLU A 400 1.49 -14.03 1.51
CA GLU A 400 2.21 -15.27 1.77
C GLU A 400 1.27 -16.43 2.04
N PHE A 401 0.20 -16.21 2.80
CA PHE A 401 -0.84 -17.22 2.99
C PHE A 401 -1.59 -17.54 1.69
N ASP A 402 -1.87 -16.57 0.83
CA ASP A 402 -2.40 -16.84 -0.51
C ASP A 402 -1.43 -17.68 -1.36
N ARG A 403 -0.14 -17.37 -1.31
CA ARG A 403 0.91 -18.11 -2.03
C ARG A 403 1.02 -19.56 -1.55
N ARG A 404 0.88 -19.77 -0.23
CA ARG A 404 0.85 -21.10 0.38
C ARG A 404 -0.51 -21.78 0.30
N GLY A 405 -1.50 -21.17 -0.37
CA GLY A 405 -2.81 -21.78 -0.58
C GLY A 405 -3.61 -21.98 0.71
N ALA A 406 -3.55 -21.02 1.62
CA ALA A 406 -4.42 -21.01 2.79
C ALA A 406 -5.89 -20.89 2.37
N ASP A 407 -6.77 -21.68 2.97
CA ASP A 407 -8.21 -21.63 2.74
C ASP A 407 -8.85 -20.51 3.56
N THR A 408 -8.39 -20.36 4.81
CA THR A 408 -8.89 -19.37 5.78
C THR A 408 -7.72 -18.78 6.55
N ILE A 409 -7.75 -17.47 6.75
CA ILE A 409 -6.78 -16.71 7.53
C ILE A 409 -7.49 -16.09 8.72
N PHE A 410 -7.08 -16.46 9.93
CA PHE A 410 -7.49 -15.82 11.17
C PHE A 410 -6.49 -14.73 11.53
N VAL A 411 -6.99 -13.55 11.88
CA VAL A 411 -6.14 -12.39 12.21
C VAL A 411 -6.48 -11.85 13.59
N ASP A 412 -5.46 -11.73 14.44
CA ASP A 412 -5.54 -11.02 15.71
C ASP A 412 -5.51 -9.51 15.45
N GLY A 413 -6.65 -8.85 15.62
CA GLY A 413 -6.77 -7.40 15.51
C GLY A 413 -6.09 -6.67 16.67
N ILE A 414 -5.74 -5.42 16.42
CA ILE A 414 -5.08 -4.52 17.40
C ILE A 414 -6.02 -3.39 17.82
N GLU A 415 -5.75 -2.79 18.98
CA GLU A 415 -6.43 -1.56 19.37
C GLU A 415 -6.09 -0.41 18.41
N ASP A 416 -7.12 0.21 17.83
CA ASP A 416 -6.97 1.28 16.85
C ASP A 416 -6.97 2.69 17.47
N ARG A 417 -6.55 2.79 18.74
CA ARG A 417 -6.38 4.08 19.44
C ARG A 417 -5.22 4.90 18.88
N ILE A 418 -4.21 4.24 18.32
CA ILE A 418 -3.07 4.87 17.67
C ILE A 418 -3.33 4.89 16.17
N ASP A 419 -2.91 5.98 15.52
CA ASP A 419 -3.32 6.30 14.17
C ASP A 419 -2.86 5.30 13.08
N ILE A 420 -1.63 4.79 13.15
CA ILE A 420 -1.17 3.71 12.22
C ILE A 420 -2.00 2.44 12.45
N ALA A 421 -2.37 2.14 13.70
CA ALA A 421 -3.23 0.99 14.01
C ALA A 421 -4.62 1.17 13.39
N ALA A 422 -5.15 2.39 13.31
CA ALA A 422 -6.39 2.67 12.60
C ALA A 422 -6.28 2.43 11.09
N ALA A 423 -5.13 2.73 10.47
CA ALA A 423 -4.88 2.40 9.07
C ALA A 423 -4.81 0.88 8.85
N VAL A 424 -4.07 0.16 9.69
CA VAL A 424 -3.99 -1.31 9.69
C VAL A 424 -5.37 -1.94 9.85
N MET A 425 -6.13 -1.53 10.86
CA MET A 425 -7.48 -2.05 11.12
C MET A 425 -8.46 -1.68 10.01
N ASN A 426 -8.34 -0.50 9.39
CA ASN A 426 -9.12 -0.18 8.20
C ASN A 426 -8.87 -1.18 7.06
N ARG A 427 -7.60 -1.56 6.81
CA ARG A 427 -7.25 -2.55 5.78
C ARG A 427 -7.72 -3.94 6.14
N LEU A 428 -7.57 -4.36 7.40
CA LEU A 428 -8.07 -5.64 7.89
C LEU A 428 -9.59 -5.75 7.78
N ARG A 429 -10.34 -4.73 8.21
CA ARG A 429 -11.81 -4.73 8.08
C ARG A 429 -12.28 -4.78 6.63
N LYS A 430 -11.54 -4.15 5.69
CA LYS A 430 -11.82 -4.24 4.24
C LYS A 430 -11.43 -5.59 3.63
N ALA A 431 -10.37 -6.21 4.12
CA ALA A 431 -9.92 -7.55 3.71
C ALA A 431 -10.83 -8.66 4.27
N ALA A 432 -11.36 -8.46 5.48
CA ALA A 432 -12.17 -9.42 6.22
C ALA A 432 -13.41 -9.84 5.43
N SER A 433 -13.62 -11.16 5.38
CA SER A 433 -14.90 -11.74 4.98
C SER A 433 -15.86 -11.77 6.17
N GLU A 434 -15.33 -11.93 7.38
CA GLU A 434 -16.08 -11.89 8.63
C GLU A 434 -15.30 -11.16 9.72
N ILE A 435 -16.03 -10.50 10.62
CA ILE A 435 -15.47 -9.77 11.75
C ILE A 435 -16.11 -10.31 13.04
N ARG A 436 -15.30 -10.62 14.04
CA ARG A 436 -15.71 -10.87 15.42
C ARG A 436 -15.41 -9.61 16.22
N ALA A 437 -16.44 -8.97 16.78
CA ALA A 437 -16.33 -7.66 17.44
C ALA A 437 -16.89 -7.70 18.85
#